data_AF-A0A5A7TEE8-F1
#
_entry.id   AF-A0A5A7TEE8-F1
#
_cell.length_a   1.000
_cell.length_b   1.000
_cell.length_c   1.000
_cell.angle_alpha   90.00
_cell.angle_beta   90.00
_cell.angle_gamma   90.00
#
_symmetry.space_group_name_H-M   'P 1'
#
loop_
_entity.id
_entity.type
_entity.pdbx_description
1 polymer ?
#
loop_
_entity_poly.entity_id
_entity_poly.type
_entity_poly.pdbx_seq_one_letter_code
_entity_poly.pdbx_strand_id
1 'polypeptide(L)'
;MQNAWIMDSGCTYHMTSNRDFLTDFQKNDEGKALLGENSIGDVKGTGELDRSDYAHKSKNGVLKVTKGSLVKLRGALRNGLYVLEGTIVSGNAATTLEQ
;
A
#
# COMPACT_ATOMS: atom_id res chain seq x y z
N MET A 1 5.98 -0.35 16.47
CA MET A 1 4.97 -1.09 15.69
C MET A 1 4.39 -0.21 14.57
N GLN A 2 5.22 0.50 13.78
CA GLN A 2 4.72 1.56 12.88
C GLN A 2 4.72 1.21 11.38
N ASN A 3 5.04 -0.04 10.98
CA ASN A 3 5.27 -0.36 9.57
C ASN A 3 4.43 -1.54 9.06
N ALA A 4 3.36 -1.92 9.77
CA ALA A 4 2.50 -3.02 9.37
C ALA A 4 1.35 -2.49 8.49
N TRP A 5 1.40 -2.81 7.20
CA TRP A 5 0.24 -2.62 6.33
C TRP A 5 -0.78 -3.71 6.65
N ILE A 6 -1.97 -3.30 7.07
CA ILE A 6 -3.09 -4.20 7.30
C ILE A 6 -3.92 -4.24 6.01
N MET A 7 -4.05 -5.41 5.41
CA MET A 7 -4.98 -5.60 4.30
C MET A 7 -6.33 -6.03 4.86
N ASP A 8 -7.24 -5.07 4.97
CA ASP A 8 -8.66 -5.31 5.25
C ASP A 8 -9.41 -5.55 3.93
N SER A 9 -9.82 -6.80 3.68
CA SER A 9 -10.58 -7.15 2.47
C SER A 9 -11.99 -6.53 2.42
N GLY A 10 -12.46 -5.92 3.52
CA GLY A 10 -13.72 -5.18 3.58
C GLY A 10 -13.57 -3.67 3.35
N CYS A 11 -12.35 -3.14 3.22
CA CYS A 11 -12.13 -1.71 2.97
C CYS A 11 -12.26 -1.39 1.47
N THR A 12 -13.04 -0.34 1.17
CA THR A 12 -13.19 0.20 -0.19
C THR A 12 -12.00 1.08 -0.61
N TYR A 13 -11.29 1.66 0.37
CA TYR A 13 -10.16 2.57 0.15
C TYR A 13 -8.99 2.25 1.09
N HIS A 14 -7.78 2.29 0.55
CA HIS A 14 -6.53 2.13 1.31
C HIS A 14 -5.59 3.31 1.02
N MET A 15 -4.80 3.72 2.00
CA MET A 15 -3.83 4.82 1.86
C MET A 15 -2.44 4.27 1.54
N THR A 16 -1.69 4.99 0.69
CA THR A 16 -0.28 4.70 0.37
C THR A 16 0.55 5.97 0.40
N SER A 17 1.76 5.89 0.94
CA SER A 17 2.75 6.97 0.83
C SER A 17 3.49 6.95 -0.52
N ASN A 18 3.35 5.88 -1.30
CA ASN A 18 4.02 5.73 -2.60
C ASN A 18 3.02 5.96 -3.75
N ARG A 19 3.20 7.08 -4.46
CA ARG A 19 2.40 7.46 -5.63
C ARG A 19 2.61 6.52 -6.82
N ASP A 20 3.79 5.96 -6.99
CA ASP A 20 4.15 5.16 -8.18
C ASP A 20 3.39 3.83 -8.25
N PHE A 21 2.69 3.47 -7.18
CA PHE A 21 1.79 2.33 -7.17
C PHE A 21 0.45 2.63 -7.84
N LEU A 22 0.13 3.90 -8.12
CA LEU A 22 -1.15 4.33 -8.64
C LEU A 22 -1.03 4.63 -10.14
N THR A 23 -1.94 4.08 -10.95
CA THR A 23 -1.84 4.20 -12.41
C THR A 23 -2.44 5.48 -12.98
N ASP A 24 -3.44 6.03 -12.32
CA ASP A 24 -4.19 7.21 -12.75
C ASP A 24 -4.22 8.27 -11.66
N PHE A 25 -3.10 8.43 -10.94
CA PHE A 25 -3.00 9.36 -9.82
C PHE A 25 -3.50 10.77 -10.19
N GLN A 26 -4.62 11.16 -9.56
CA GLN A 26 -5.18 12.49 -9.63
C GLN A 26 -4.75 13.26 -8.40
N LYS A 27 -4.00 14.34 -8.62
CA LYS A 27 -3.50 15.19 -7.55
C LYS A 27 -4.65 16.05 -7.00
N ASN A 28 -4.94 15.86 -5.72
CA ASN A 28 -6.01 16.56 -5.01
C ASN A 28 -5.41 17.01 -3.67
N ASP A 29 -4.97 18.27 -3.56
CA ASP A 29 -4.23 18.75 -2.38
C ASP A 29 -5.13 19.13 -1.17
N GLU A 30 -6.44 18.93 -1.29
CA GLU A 30 -7.44 19.44 -0.34
C GLU A 30 -7.97 18.39 0.65
N GLY A 31 -7.58 17.12 0.48
CA GLY A 31 -8.09 16.04 1.34
C GLY A 31 -7.35 15.94 2.68
N LYS A 32 -8.08 15.56 3.74
CA LYS A 32 -7.51 15.19 5.05
C LYS A 32 -7.96 13.80 5.43
N ALA A 33 -7.05 13.00 5.97
CA ALA A 33 -7.35 11.65 6.45
C ALA A 33 -6.92 11.51 7.91
N LEU A 34 -7.75 10.83 8.70
CA LEU A 34 -7.39 10.39 10.04
C LEU A 34 -6.53 9.12 9.92
N LEU A 35 -5.33 9.16 10.48
CA LEU A 35 -4.40 8.03 10.48
C LEU A 35 -4.64 7.15 11.71
N GLY A 36 -4.10 5.93 11.69
CA GLY A 36 -4.32 4.94 12.75
C GLY A 36 -3.83 5.37 14.12
N GLU A 37 -2.86 6.28 14.18
CA GLU A 37 -2.35 6.91 15.40
C GLU A 37 -3.12 8.16 15.85
N ASN A 38 -4.32 8.39 15.31
CA ASN A 38 -5.18 9.55 15.60
C ASN A 38 -4.56 10.90 15.18
N SER A 39 -3.59 10.87 14.26
CA SER A 39 -3.06 12.07 13.61
C SER A 39 -3.90 12.40 12.36
N ILE A 40 -3.86 13.65 11.91
CA ILE A 40 -4.48 14.07 10.65
C ILE A 40 -3.36 14.24 9.61
N GLY A 41 -3.43 13.49 8.52
CA GLY A 41 -2.54 13.60 7.38
C GLY A 41 -3.20 14.28 6.19
N ASP A 42 -2.41 14.99 5.39
CA ASP A 42 -2.87 15.50 4.11
C ASP A 42 -2.91 14.39 3.06
N VAL A 43 -4.03 14.29 2.36
CA VAL A 43 -4.16 13.47 1.16
C VAL A 43 -3.68 14.31 -0.02
N LYS A 44 -2.70 13.82 -0.77
CA LYS A 44 -2.16 14.51 -1.96
C LYS A 44 -2.85 14.13 -3.26
N GLY A 45 -3.69 13.12 -3.23
CA GLY A 45 -4.40 12.63 -4.40
C GLY A 45 -4.94 11.23 -4.22
N THR A 46 -5.67 10.78 -5.22
CA THR A 46 -6.28 9.45 -5.29
C THR A 46 -5.96 8.81 -6.63
N GLY A 47 -5.87 7.49 -6.65
CA GLY A 47 -5.74 6.73 -7.88
C GLY A 47 -6.06 5.27 -7.64
N GLU A 48 -6.25 4.54 -8.72
CA GLU A 48 -6.38 3.11 -8.75
C GLU A 48 -5.01 2.45 -8.68
N LEU A 49 -4.96 1.38 -7.90
CA LEU A 49 -3.89 0.41 -7.95
C LEU A 49 -4.24 -0.56 -9.08
N ASP A 50 -3.66 -0.36 -10.28
CA ASP A 50 -3.94 -1.24 -11.42
C ASP A 50 -3.66 -2.69 -11.05
N ARG A 51 -4.76 -3.44 -11.09
CA ARG A 51 -4.89 -4.80 -10.58
C ARG A 51 -4.47 -5.84 -11.62
N SER A 52 -4.24 -5.43 -12.88
CA SER A 52 -3.98 -6.34 -13.99
C SER A 52 -2.65 -7.11 -13.83
N ASP A 53 -1.61 -6.42 -13.35
CA ASP A 53 -0.29 -7.00 -13.14
C ASP A 53 -0.12 -7.71 -11.79
N TYR A 54 -1.04 -7.49 -10.85
CA TYR A 54 -0.93 -7.94 -9.46
C TYR A 54 -1.92 -9.07 -9.15
N ALA A 55 -1.40 -10.28 -8.97
CA ALA A 55 -2.20 -11.41 -8.51
C ALA A 55 -2.19 -11.49 -6.98
N HIS A 56 -3.39 -11.66 -6.41
CA HIS A 56 -3.62 -11.91 -5.00
C HIS A 56 -3.95 -13.38 -4.80
N LYS A 57 -3.16 -14.07 -3.97
CA LYS A 57 -3.37 -15.48 -3.63
C LYS A 57 -3.41 -15.60 -2.11
N SER A 58 -4.53 -16.08 -1.58
CA SER A 58 -4.63 -16.49 -0.18
C SER A 58 -4.75 -18.00 -0.09
N LYS A 59 -3.87 -18.63 0.70
CA LYS A 59 -3.94 -20.06 1.01
C LYS A 59 -3.40 -20.31 2.42
N ASN A 60 -4.11 -21.12 3.20
CA ASN A 60 -3.71 -21.54 4.55
C ASN A 60 -3.34 -20.36 5.47
N GLY A 61 -4.14 -19.29 5.45
CA GLY A 61 -3.89 -18.10 6.27
C GLY A 61 -2.70 -17.25 5.82
N VAL A 62 -2.15 -17.48 4.63
CA VAL A 62 -1.10 -16.65 4.05
C VAL A 62 -1.63 -15.97 2.80
N LEU A 63 -1.57 -14.64 2.79
CA LEU A 63 -1.81 -13.81 1.63
C LEU A 63 -0.48 -13.48 0.94
N LYS A 64 -0.44 -13.59 -0.39
CA LYS A 64 0.66 -13.11 -1.22
C LYS A 64 0.10 -12.20 -2.31
N VAL A 65 0.76 -11.07 -2.52
CA VAL A 65 0.57 -10.21 -3.69
C VAL A 65 1.80 -10.37 -4.57
N THR A 66 1.59 -10.78 -5.82
CA THR A 66 2.66 -11.07 -6.78
C THR A 66 2.51 -10.25 -8.05
N LYS A 67 3.62 -9.72 -8.58
CA LYS A 67 3.69 -9.18 -9.94
C LYS A 67 4.51 -10.15 -10.79
N GLY A 68 3.85 -10.88 -11.69
CA GLY A 68 4.45 -12.03 -12.36
C GLY A 68 4.91 -13.11 -11.36
N SER A 69 6.18 -13.49 -11.40
CA SER A 69 6.79 -14.46 -10.47
C SER A 69 7.28 -13.84 -9.16
N LEU A 70 7.32 -12.51 -9.04
CA LEU A 70 7.89 -11.82 -7.89
C LEU A 70 6.83 -11.56 -6.80
N VAL A 71 7.13 -11.97 -5.57
CA VAL A 71 6.31 -11.64 -4.39
C VAL A 71 6.62 -10.21 -3.96
N LYS A 72 5.63 -9.33 -4.05
CA LYS A 72 5.73 -7.92 -3.64
C LYS A 72 5.29 -7.72 -2.19
N LEU A 73 4.26 -8.44 -1.77
CA LEU A 73 3.75 -8.41 -0.39
C LEU A 73 3.43 -9.83 0.06
N ARG A 74 3.69 -10.12 1.34
CA ARG A 74 3.28 -11.36 2.00
C ARG A 74 2.72 -11.02 3.37
N GLY A 75 1.55 -11.52 3.70
CA GLY A 75 0.91 -11.33 5.00
C GLY A 75 0.41 -12.63 5.61
N ALA A 76 0.40 -12.70 6.93
CA ALA A 76 -0.14 -13.82 7.70
C ALA A 76 -1.43 -13.40 8.42
N LEU A 77 -2.45 -14.26 8.34
CA LEU A 77 -3.72 -14.07 9.02
C LEU A 77 -3.52 -14.21 10.54
N ARG A 78 -3.84 -13.15 11.29
CA ARG A 78 -3.80 -13.09 12.74
C ARG A 78 -5.06 -12.40 13.22
N ASN A 79 -5.84 -13.06 14.08
CA ASN A 79 -7.08 -12.51 14.64
C ASN A 79 -8.06 -11.97 13.57
N GLY A 80 -8.17 -12.63 12.43
CA GLY A 80 -9.05 -12.22 11.33
C GLY A 80 -8.47 -11.18 10.37
N LEU A 81 -7.26 -10.65 10.61
CA LEU A 81 -6.60 -9.65 9.77
C LEU A 81 -5.29 -10.19 9.17
N TYR A 82 -4.99 -9.85 7.92
CA TYR A 82 -3.68 -10.15 7.33
C TYR A 82 -2.66 -9.10 7.75
N VAL A 83 -1.68 -9.54 8.53
CA VAL A 83 -0.55 -8.72 8.98
C VAL A 83 0.61 -8.92 8.02
N LEU A 84 1.06 -7.84 7.36
CA LEU A 84 2.21 -7.89 6.46
C LEU A 84 3.48 -8.34 7.18
N GLU A 85 4.13 -9.36 6.64
CA GLU A 85 5.42 -9.85 7.09
C GLU A 85 6.52 -9.22 6.21
N GLY A 86 7.15 -8.16 6.70
CA GLY A 86 8.28 -7.53 6.00
C GLY A 86 8.79 -6.26 6.69
N THR A 87 10.04 -5.92 6.40
CA THR A 87 10.64 -4.61 6.68
C THR A 87 10.45 -3.72 5.46
N ILE A 88 9.82 -2.57 5.63
CA ILE A 88 9.76 -1.53 4.59
C ILE A 88 11.19 -1.03 4.35
N VAL A 89 11.75 -1.30 3.16
CA VAL A 89 12.98 -0.64 2.71
C VAL A 89 12.58 0.73 2.18
N SER A 90 12.84 1.77 2.95
CA SER A 90 12.65 3.15 2.49
C SER A 90 13.73 3.48 1.46
N GLY A 91 13.36 3.50 0.18
CA GLY A 91 14.24 3.98 -0.88
C GLY A 91 14.17 5.50 -0.96
N ASN A 92 15.30 6.20 -0.84
CA ASN A 92 15.38 7.61 -1.18
C ASN A 92 15.28 7.74 -2.70
N ALA A 93 14.21 8.35 -3.20
CA ALA A 93 14.16 8.77 -4.61
C ALA A 93 15.13 9.95 -4.77
N ALA A 94 16.28 9.71 -5.38
CA ALA A 94 17.18 10.78 -5.79
C ALA A 94 16.56 11.46 -7.02
N THR A 95 16.05 12.68 -6.86
CA THR A 95 15.73 13.56 -7.99
C THR A 95 17.04 14.05 -8.60
N THR A 96 17.42 13.50 -9.75
CA THR A 96 18.39 14.15 -10.64
C THR A 96 17.69 15.27 -11.39
N LEU A 97 18.05 16.52 -11.07
CA LEU A 97 17.78 17.68 -11.92
C LEU A 97 18.74 17.59 -13.12
N GLU A 98 18.21 17.31 -14.30
CA GLU A 98 18.92 17.60 -15.55
C GLU A 98 18.63 19.05 -15.96
N GLN A 99 19.69 19.72 -16.45
CA GLN A 99 19.92 21.17 -16.49
C GLN A 99 18.93 22.00 -17.30
#